data_AF-A0A9P6XQ03-F1
#
_entry.id   AF-A0A9P6XQ03-F1
#
_cell.length_a   1.000
_cell.length_b   1.000
_cell.length_c   1.000
_cell.angle_alpha   90.00
_cell.angle_beta   90.00
_cell.angle_gamma   90.00
#
_symmetry.space_group_name_H-M   'P 1'
#
loop_
_entity.id
_entity.type
_entity.pdbx_description
1 polymer ?
#
loop_
_entity_poly.entity_id
_entity_poly.type
_entity_poly.pdbx_seq_one_letter_code
_entity_poly.pdbx_strand_id
1 'polypeptide(L)'
;MLPRYPNVDDVVGIAHTYGCGVAIDAPGAAIPIRTLHNIARNPNFGGTSMVVSLGCEKLQPERLLAPGAIPIRAGEGMGADGNGVDTIVLQDEENIGFQSMIDLIMRTAERQ
;
A
#
# COMPACT_ATOMS: atom_id res chain seq x y z
N MET A 1 17.18 -6.64 -4.93
CA MET A 1 17.04 -5.77 -3.75
C MET A 1 17.31 -6.53 -2.46
N LEU A 2 16.52 -7.57 -2.12
CA LEU A 2 16.66 -8.40 -0.91
C LEU A 2 18.10 -8.78 -0.48
N PRO A 3 19.02 -9.20 -1.38
CA PRO A 3 20.40 -9.53 -0.97
C PRO A 3 21.18 -8.37 -0.32
N ARG A 4 20.73 -7.12 -0.47
CA ARG A 4 21.32 -5.92 0.15
C ARG A 4 20.84 -5.70 1.60
N TYR A 5 19.80 -6.39 2.05
CA TYR A 5 19.13 -6.17 3.32
C TYR A 5 19.12 -7.47 4.15
N PRO A 6 20.22 -7.81 4.85
CA PRO A 6 20.37 -9.11 5.52
C PRO A 6 19.45 -9.31 6.74
N ASN A 7 18.83 -8.23 7.23
CA ASN A 7 17.90 -8.26 8.36
C ASN A 7 16.42 -8.29 7.91
N VAL A 8 16.17 -8.39 6.60
CA VAL A 8 14.83 -8.51 6.04
C VAL A 8 14.65 -9.94 5.58
N ASP A 9 13.69 -10.65 6.18
CA ASP A 9 13.43 -12.06 5.85
C ASP A 9 12.94 -12.22 4.41
N ASP A 10 11.91 -11.46 4.01
CA ASP A 10 11.35 -11.50 2.65
C ASP A 10 10.42 -10.30 2.37
N VAL A 11 9.91 -10.22 1.14
CA VAL A 11 8.86 -9.29 0.69
C VAL A 11 7.62 -10.09 0.29
N VAL A 12 6.45 -9.73 0.84
CA VAL A 12 5.17 -10.37 0.50
C VAL A 12 4.29 -9.41 -0.29
N GLY A 13 3.93 -9.79 -1.52
CA GLY A 13 2.95 -9.08 -2.33
C GLY A 13 1.53 -9.47 -1.96
N ILE A 14 0.77 -8.54 -1.35
CA ILE A 14 -0.64 -8.76 -1.02
C ILE A 14 -1.49 -8.08 -2.10
N ALA A 15 -1.83 -8.84 -3.12
CA ALA A 15 -2.74 -8.39 -4.17
C ALA A 15 -4.18 -8.70 -3.78
N HIS A 16 -5.09 -7.83 -4.19
CA HIS A 16 -6.51 -8.08 -4.11
C HIS A 16 -7.07 -8.43 -5.49
N THR A 17 -7.99 -9.39 -5.59
CA THR A 17 -8.61 -9.76 -6.87
C THR A 17 -9.68 -8.75 -7.33
N TYR A 18 -9.90 -7.69 -6.56
CA TYR A 18 -10.83 -6.61 -6.88
C TYR A 18 -10.29 -5.76 -8.04
N GLY A 19 -10.92 -5.84 -9.20
CA GLY A 19 -10.73 -4.86 -10.27
C GLY A 19 -11.55 -3.59 -10.05
N CYS A 20 -11.29 -2.53 -10.83
CA CYS A 20 -11.98 -1.24 -10.75
C CYS A 20 -13.51 -1.28 -10.95
N GLY A 21 -14.07 -2.45 -11.33
CA GLY A 21 -15.50 -2.68 -11.53
C GLY A 21 -16.25 -3.26 -10.32
N VAL A 22 -15.58 -3.67 -9.24
CA VAL A 22 -16.29 -4.25 -8.08
C VAL A 22 -16.95 -3.16 -7.26
N ALA A 23 -18.24 -3.33 -7.00
CA ALA A 23 -19.00 -2.48 -6.10
C ALA A 23 -18.51 -2.70 -4.66
N ILE A 24 -17.74 -1.75 -4.14
CA ILE A 24 -17.15 -1.82 -2.79
C ILE A 24 -18.24 -1.76 -1.70
N ASP A 25 -19.42 -1.31 -2.07
CA ASP A 25 -20.59 -1.29 -1.22
C ASP A 25 -21.55 -2.45 -1.53
N ALA A 26 -21.11 -3.43 -2.35
CA ALA A 26 -21.88 -4.64 -2.59
C ALA A 26 -21.98 -5.52 -1.33
N PRO A 27 -23.07 -6.30 -1.19
CA PRO A 27 -23.16 -7.31 -0.15
C PRO A 27 -21.93 -8.23 -0.15
N GLY A 28 -21.29 -8.37 1.01
CA GLY A 28 -20.10 -9.22 1.19
C GLY A 28 -18.75 -8.52 0.98
N ALA A 29 -18.71 -7.29 0.47
CA ALA A 29 -17.46 -6.53 0.28
C ALA A 29 -16.71 -6.23 1.60
N ALA A 30 -17.39 -6.26 2.74
CA ALA A 30 -16.74 -6.08 4.05
C ALA A 30 -15.75 -7.20 4.41
N ILE A 31 -15.95 -8.43 3.92
CA ILE A 31 -15.08 -9.57 4.21
C ILE A 31 -13.66 -9.37 3.65
N PRO A 32 -13.47 -9.18 2.34
CA PRO A 32 -12.14 -8.98 1.75
C PRO A 32 -11.43 -7.72 2.28
N ILE A 33 -12.17 -6.63 2.49
CA ILE A 33 -11.61 -5.38 3.04
C ILE A 33 -11.04 -5.65 4.43
N ARG A 34 -11.81 -6.33 5.29
CA ARG A 34 -11.36 -6.72 6.63
C ARG A 34 -10.19 -7.71 6.59
N THR A 35 -10.16 -8.63 5.63
CA THR A 35 -9.05 -9.56 5.45
C THR A 35 -7.75 -8.81 5.15
N LEU A 36 -7.76 -7.93 4.14
CA LEU A 36 -6.59 -7.12 3.77
C LEU A 36 -6.14 -6.24 4.94
N HIS A 37 -7.09 -5.60 5.63
CA HIS A 37 -6.82 -4.79 6.81
C HIS A 37 -6.12 -5.60 7.92
N ASN A 38 -6.61 -6.80 8.23
CA ASN A 38 -6.03 -7.63 9.29
C ASN A 38 -4.65 -8.18 8.91
N ILE A 39 -4.46 -8.54 7.64
CA ILE A 39 -3.14 -8.98 7.15
C ILE A 39 -2.14 -7.82 7.32
N ALA A 40 -2.49 -6.59 6.94
CA ALA A 40 -1.60 -5.43 7.10
C ALA A 40 -1.19 -5.15 8.56
N ARG A 41 -1.93 -5.66 9.55
CA ARG A 41 -1.62 -5.54 10.99
C ARG A 41 -0.79 -6.70 11.53
N ASN A 42 -0.34 -7.63 10.70
CA ASN A 42 0.48 -8.74 11.15
C ASN A 42 1.77 -8.21 11.81
N PRO A 43 2.12 -8.64 13.05
CA PRO A 43 3.34 -8.19 13.73
C PRO A 43 4.63 -8.42 12.94
N ASN A 44 4.65 -9.41 12.04
CA ASN A 44 5.79 -9.68 11.16
C ASN A 44 6.06 -8.53 10.17
N PHE A 45 5.12 -7.60 9.98
CA PHE A 45 5.31 -6.41 9.17
C PHE A 45 5.82 -5.21 9.98
N GLY A 46 6.11 -5.37 11.27
CA GLY A 46 6.77 -4.32 12.07
C GLY A 46 5.94 -3.04 12.25
N GLY A 47 4.64 -3.07 11.94
CA GLY A 47 3.79 -1.89 11.95
C GLY A 47 3.96 -0.98 10.73
N THR A 48 4.72 -1.41 9.71
CA THR A 48 4.93 -0.68 8.46
C THR A 48 4.39 -1.51 7.29
N SER A 49 3.86 -0.83 6.28
CA SER A 49 3.54 -1.46 5.00
C SER A 49 3.62 -0.40 3.90
N MET A 50 3.76 -0.86 2.66
CA MET A 50 3.75 -0.01 1.47
C MET A 50 2.50 -0.35 0.66
N VAL A 51 1.75 0.67 0.25
CA VAL A 51 0.58 0.53 -0.62
C VAL A 51 0.94 1.00 -2.02
N VAL A 52 0.67 0.15 -3.00
CA VAL A 52 0.79 0.49 -4.42
C VAL A 52 -0.60 0.59 -5.01
N SER A 53 -0.99 1.80 -5.39
CA SER A 53 -2.26 2.19 -5.97
C SER A 53 -2.07 2.48 -7.46
N LEU A 54 -3.08 2.17 -8.28
CA LEU A 54 -3.07 2.59 -9.69
C LEU A 54 -3.45 4.07 -9.81
N GLY A 55 -4.29 4.60 -8.92
CA GLY A 55 -4.83 5.96 -8.92
C GLY A 55 -6.29 6.03 -9.41
N CYS A 56 -6.76 4.98 -10.10
CA CYS A 56 -8.15 4.87 -10.56
C CYS A 56 -8.95 3.77 -9.83
N GLU A 57 -8.39 3.14 -8.80
CA GLU A 57 -9.10 2.13 -8.03
C GLU A 57 -10.31 2.73 -7.33
N LYS A 58 -11.40 1.96 -7.28
CA LYS A 58 -12.55 2.38 -6.48
C LYS A 58 -12.26 2.25 -4.98
N LEU A 59 -11.42 1.29 -4.59
CA LEU A 59 -11.06 1.03 -3.19
C LEU A 59 -9.84 1.86 -2.86
N GLN A 60 -10.11 3.15 -2.64
CA GLN A 60 -9.09 4.10 -2.27
C GLN A 60 -8.38 3.65 -0.98
N PRO A 61 -7.04 3.79 -0.89
CA PRO A 61 -6.25 3.37 0.27
C PRO A 61 -6.85 3.80 1.62
N GLU A 62 -7.40 5.01 1.69
CA GLU A 62 -8.03 5.61 2.88
C GLU A 62 -9.20 4.78 3.41
N ARG A 63 -9.92 4.09 2.53
CA ARG A 63 -11.01 3.18 2.92
C ARG A 63 -10.49 1.85 3.45
N LEU A 64 -9.34 1.39 2.96
CA LEU A 64 -8.69 0.17 3.44
C LEU A 64 -8.07 0.38 4.83
N LEU A 65 -7.53 1.58 5.07
CA LEU A 65 -6.83 1.93 6.31
C LEU A 65 -7.58 2.99 7.15
N ALA A 66 -8.91 2.84 7.21
CA ALA A 66 -9.85 3.67 7.98
C ALA A 66 -9.63 3.61 9.53
N PRO A 67 -10.32 4.43 10.35
CA PRO A 67 -10.01 4.62 11.78
C PRO A 67 -9.77 3.32 12.56
N GLY A 68 -8.61 3.24 13.20
CA GLY A 68 -8.11 2.04 13.87
C GLY A 68 -7.07 1.25 13.06
N ALA A 69 -6.91 1.51 11.76
CA ALA A 69 -5.80 0.99 10.94
C ALA A 69 -4.46 1.66 11.26
N ILE A 70 -3.38 1.09 10.70
CA ILE A 70 -2.10 1.80 10.58
C ILE A 70 -2.37 3.07 9.74
N PRO A 71 -2.05 4.28 10.21
CA PRO A 71 -2.38 5.53 9.49
C PRO A 71 -1.80 5.54 8.06
N ILE A 72 -2.38 6.28 7.11
CA ILE A 72 -1.80 6.42 5.76
C ILE A 72 -0.95 7.69 5.69
N ARG A 73 0.24 7.59 5.10
CA ARG A 73 1.04 8.73 4.67
C ARG A 73 0.84 8.91 3.17
N ALA A 74 0.05 9.91 2.78
CA ALA A 74 0.10 10.43 1.41
C ALA A 74 1.42 11.18 1.24
N GLY A 75 2.25 10.84 0.25
CA GLY A 75 3.50 11.56 -0.05
C GLY A 75 3.21 12.98 -0.55
N GLU A 76 4.06 14.01 -0.39
CA GLU A 76 5.48 14.09 0.02
C GLU A 76 5.68 14.82 1.37
N GLY A 77 6.83 14.60 2.02
CA GLY A 77 7.30 15.43 3.16
C GLY A 77 6.93 14.88 4.55
N MET A 78 7.97 14.53 5.31
CA MET A 78 7.86 13.96 6.66
C MET A 78 7.13 14.83 7.69
N GLY A 79 6.19 14.22 8.43
CA GLY A 79 5.60 14.74 9.68
C GLY A 79 5.75 13.77 10.87
N ALA A 80 6.66 14.15 11.77
CA ALA A 80 7.07 13.76 13.14
C ALA A 80 6.60 12.49 13.92
N ASP A 81 5.61 11.71 13.50
CA ASP A 81 4.96 10.77 14.44
C ASP A 81 5.32 9.29 14.22
N GLY A 82 6.01 8.95 13.13
CA GLY A 82 6.48 7.59 12.81
C GLY A 82 5.39 6.54 12.54
N ASN A 83 4.11 6.89 12.68
CA ASN A 83 2.98 5.97 12.49
C ASN A 83 2.32 6.24 11.14
N GLY A 84 2.66 5.48 10.10
CA GLY A 84 1.83 5.36 8.90
C GLY A 84 2.44 4.61 7.72
N VAL A 85 1.62 4.33 6.69
CA VAL A 85 1.88 3.50 5.51
C VAL A 85 2.19 4.37 4.30
N ASP A 86 3.30 4.11 3.61
CA ASP A 86 3.68 4.83 2.38
C ASP A 86 2.78 4.41 1.21
N THR A 87 2.11 5.38 0.58
CA THR A 87 1.23 5.14 -0.59
C THR A 87 1.84 5.67 -1.88
N ILE A 88 1.91 4.81 -2.89
CA ILE A 88 2.41 5.11 -4.24
C ILE A 88 1.24 5.09 -5.21
N VAL A 89 1.10 6.13 -6.05
CA VAL A 89 0.07 6.20 -7.09
C VAL A 89 0.73 6.08 -8.46
N LEU A 90 0.52 4.95 -9.14
CA LEU A 90 1.26 4.63 -10.37
C LEU A 90 0.83 5.48 -11.57
N GLN A 91 -0.47 5.80 -11.71
CA GLN A 91 -0.98 6.60 -12.83
C GLN A 91 -1.08 8.09 -12.49
N ASP A 92 -0.22 8.57 -11.60
CA ASP A 92 -0.01 10.01 -11.43
C ASP A 92 0.64 10.63 -12.68
N GLU A 93 0.33 11.89 -12.97
CA GLU A 93 0.85 12.63 -14.14
C GLU A 93 2.39 12.70 -14.16
N GLU A 94 3.03 12.61 -12.99
CA GLU A 94 4.49 12.60 -12.85
C GLU A 94 5.14 11.28 -13.33
N ASN A 95 4.38 10.19 -13.36
CA ASN A 95 4.88 8.86 -13.72
C ASN A 95 4.71 8.57 -15.21
N ILE A 96 5.67 9.03 -16.02
CA ILE A 96 5.63 8.86 -17.47
C ILE A 96 6.20 7.50 -17.87
N GLY A 97 5.31 6.57 -18.21
CA GLY A 97 5.65 5.23 -18.71
C GLY A 97 5.94 4.20 -17.61
N PHE A 98 5.92 2.93 -17.99
CA PHE A 98 6.01 1.82 -17.04
C PHE A 98 7.29 1.84 -16.19
N GLN A 99 8.43 2.20 -16.79
CA GLN A 99 9.69 2.22 -16.06
C GLN A 99 9.69 3.26 -14.92
N SER A 100 9.11 4.44 -15.17
CA SER A 100 8.98 5.49 -14.14
C SER A 100 8.18 5.01 -12.92
N MET A 101 7.09 4.27 -13.17
CA MET A 101 6.27 3.63 -12.14
C MET A 101 7.06 2.60 -11.32
N ILE A 102 7.84 1.74 -12.00
CA ILE A 102 8.71 0.75 -11.34
C ILE A 102 9.80 1.45 -10.51
N ASP A 103 10.41 2.50 -11.03
CA ASP A 103 11.45 3.25 -10.32
C ASP A 103 10.90 3.93 -9.06
N LEU A 104 9.64 4.40 -9.08
CA LEU A 104 8.97 4.93 -7.89
C LEU A 104 8.71 3.84 -6.84
N ILE A 105 8.25 2.66 -7.25
CA ILE A 105 8.08 1.50 -6.37
C ILE A 105 9.42 1.14 -5.71
N MET A 106 10.47 0.99 -6.52
CA MET A 106 11.79 0.59 -6.01
C MET A 106 12.38 1.63 -5.06
N ARG A 107 12.32 2.93 -5.39
CA ARG A 107 12.81 4.00 -4.51
C ARG A 107 12.08 4.06 -3.18
N THR A 108 10.79 3.72 -3.16
CA THR A 108 9.99 3.70 -1.93
C THR A 108 10.24 2.45 -1.10
N ALA A 109 10.39 1.30 -1.75
CA ALA A 109 10.74 0.05 -1.09
C ALA A 109 12.10 0.16 -0.38
N GLU A 110 13.09 0.84 -0.96
CA GLU A 110 14.42 1.01 -0.35
C GLU A 110 14.44 1.82 0.97
N ARG A 111 13.34 2.51 1.31
CA ARG A 111 13.19 3.29 2.54
C ARG A 111 12.42 2.58 3.67
N GLN A 112 11.85 1.40 3.39
CA GLN A 112 11.08 0.62 4.37
C GLN A 112 11.99 -0.09 5.38
#